data_AF-A0A3A4PWE8-F1
#
_entry.id   AF-A0A3A4PWE8-F1
#
_cell.length_a   1.000
_cell.length_b   1.000
_cell.length_c   1.000
_cell.angle_alpha   90.00
_cell.angle_beta   90.00
_cell.angle_gamma   90.00
#
_symmetry.space_group_name_H-M   'P 1'
#
loop_
_entity.id
_entity.type
_entity.pdbx_description
1 polymer ?
#
loop_
_entity_poly.entity_id
_entity_poly.type
_entity_poly.pdbx_seq_one_letter_code
_entity_poly.pdbx_strand_id
1 'polypeptide(L)'
;MRLTIDIPDSVRAQLEAEWGDLPRAAKEALAIESYRSGKISIGLLAEMLGMGVIEADQWLGERGVPLLYTPEDLDKDRRNLAELFPEVQR
;
A
#
# COMPACT_ATOMS: atom_id res chain seq x y z
N MET A 1 -9.89 -16.42 -3.49
CA MET A 1 -10.97 -16.18 -2.50
C MET A 1 -11.87 -15.05 -3.00
N ARG A 2 -13.16 -15.00 -2.63
CA ARG A 2 -14.10 -13.93 -3.02
C ARG A 2 -14.64 -13.23 -1.77
N LEU A 3 -14.54 -11.91 -1.74
CA LEU A 3 -15.16 -11.04 -0.72
C LEU A 3 -16.40 -10.41 -1.35
N THR A 4 -17.55 -10.51 -0.67
CA THR A 4 -18.81 -9.88 -1.08
C THR A 4 -19.17 -8.81 -0.06
N ILE A 5 -19.62 -7.63 -0.54
CA ILE A 5 -20.01 -6.50 0.31
C ILE A 5 -21.43 -6.12 -0.08
N ASP A 6 -22.33 -6.08 0.90
CA ASP A 6 -23.70 -5.62 0.70
C ASP A 6 -23.77 -4.11 0.95
N ILE A 7 -24.24 -3.38 -0.06
CA ILE A 7 -24.50 -1.93 -0.01
C ILE A 7 -25.83 -1.62 -0.68
N PRO A 8 -26.51 -0.51 -0.32
CA PRO A 8 -27.73 -0.09 -1.01
C PRO A 8 -27.49 0.13 -2.52
N ASP A 9 -28.47 -0.24 -3.36
CA ASP A 9 -28.37 -0.10 -4.82
C ASP A 9 -28.12 1.35 -5.26
N SER A 10 -28.71 2.32 -4.56
CA SER A 10 -28.48 3.75 -4.81
C SER A 10 -27.01 4.14 -4.62
N VAL A 11 -26.36 3.59 -3.59
CA VAL A 11 -24.94 3.83 -3.31
C VAL A 11 -24.08 3.11 -4.34
N ARG A 12 -24.40 1.86 -4.70
CA ARG A 12 -23.68 1.11 -5.75
C ARG A 12 -23.68 1.90 -7.06
N ALA A 13 -24.86 2.35 -7.50
CA ALA A 13 -25.01 3.09 -8.75
C ALA A 13 -24.22 4.40 -8.75
N GLN A 14 -24.21 5.13 -7.63
CA GLN A 14 -23.42 6.35 -7.50
C GLN A 14 -21.91 6.06 -7.56
N LEU A 15 -21.42 5.05 -6.83
CA LEU A 15 -19.99 4.72 -6.84
C LEU A 15 -19.52 4.19 -8.20
N GLU A 16 -20.34 3.40 -8.89
CA GLU A 16 -20.03 2.90 -10.23
C GLU A 16 -19.98 4.03 -11.27
N ALA A 17 -20.82 5.07 -11.13
CA ALA A 17 -20.76 6.25 -12.00
C ALA A 17 -19.48 7.09 -11.77
N GLU A 18 -19.03 7.21 -10.52
CA GLU A 18 -17.83 8.00 -10.17
C GLU A 18 -16.52 7.25 -10.45
N TRP A 19 -16.47 5.94 -10.17
CA TRP A 19 -15.24 5.15 -10.19
C TRP A 19 -15.12 4.20 -11.38
N GLY A 20 -16.20 3.99 -12.14
CA GLY A 20 -16.24 3.04 -13.25
C GLY A 20 -16.22 1.60 -12.76
N ASP A 21 -15.07 0.93 -12.86
CA ASP A 21 -14.90 -0.46 -12.40
C ASP A 21 -14.91 -0.51 -10.87
N LEU A 22 -16.11 -0.58 -10.30
CA LEU A 22 -16.35 -0.57 -8.86
C LEU A 22 -15.62 -1.71 -8.13
N PRO A 23 -15.64 -2.98 -8.59
CA PRO A 23 -14.85 -4.04 -7.96
C PRO A 23 -13.35 -3.72 -7.90
N ARG A 24 -12.77 -3.19 -8.98
CA ARG A 24 -11.36 -2.79 -9.00
C ARG A 24 -11.10 -1.63 -8.05
N ALA A 25 -11.90 -0.58 -8.12
CA ALA A 25 -11.75 0.59 -7.25
C ALA A 25 -11.90 0.24 -5.77
N ALA A 26 -12.85 -0.62 -5.41
CA ALA A 26 -13.03 -1.10 -4.05
C ALA A 26 -11.82 -1.89 -3.54
N LYS A 27 -11.24 -2.75 -4.40
CA LYS A 27 -10.03 -3.51 -4.09
C LYS A 27 -8.82 -2.58 -3.89
N GLU A 28 -8.63 -1.60 -4.77
CA GLU A 28 -7.56 -0.60 -4.66
C GLU A 28 -7.71 0.24 -3.38
N ALA A 29 -8.92 0.72 -3.07
CA ALA A 29 -9.20 1.49 -1.86
C ALA A 29 -8.94 0.67 -0.58
N LEU A 30 -9.37 -0.59 -0.56
CA LEU A 30 -9.12 -1.50 0.57
C LEU A 30 -7.62 -1.74 0.77
N ALA A 31 -6.86 -1.92 -0.31
CA ALA A 31 -5.41 -2.10 -0.26
C ALA A 31 -4.72 -0.85 0.31
N ILE A 32 -5.06 0.33 -0.20
CA ILE A 32 -4.51 1.63 0.27
C ILE A 32 -4.79 1.82 1.76
N GLU A 33 -6.03 1.63 2.20
CA GLU A 33 -6.36 1.87 3.60
C GLU A 33 -5.67 0.87 4.53
N SER A 34 -5.59 -0.39 4.12
CA SER A 34 -4.89 -1.43 4.89
C SER A 34 -3.40 -1.14 5.00
N TYR A 35 -2.77 -0.65 3.93
CA TYR A 35 -1.36 -0.24 3.93
C TYR A 35 -1.17 1.00 4.79
N ARG A 36 -1.92 2.08 4.53
CA ARG A 36 -1.81 3.37 5.24
C ARG A 36 -2.03 3.24 6.74
N SER A 37 -2.89 2.32 7.17
CA SER A 37 -3.16 2.04 8.60
C SER A 37 -2.17 1.04 9.22
N GLY A 38 -1.13 0.61 8.49
CA GLY A 38 -0.10 -0.31 8.96
C GLY A 38 -0.58 -1.74 9.20
N LYS A 39 -1.75 -2.12 8.65
CA LYS A 39 -2.31 -3.47 8.82
C LYS A 39 -1.67 -4.48 7.90
N ILE A 40 -1.19 -4.03 6.74
CA ILE A 40 -0.46 -4.86 5.78
C ILE A 40 0.84 -4.18 5.36
N SER A 41 1.83 -4.99 4.99
CA SER A 41 3.06 -4.50 4.36
C SER A 41 2.83 -4.15 2.89
N ILE A 42 3.78 -3.43 2.28
CA ILE A 42 3.78 -3.17 0.84
C ILE A 42 3.79 -4.47 0.02
N GLY A 43 4.40 -5.55 0.53
CA GLY A 43 4.43 -6.85 -0.13
C GLY A 43 3.04 -7.49 -0.23
N LEU A 44 2.24 -7.42 0.84
CA LEU A 44 0.85 -7.91 0.82
C LEU A 44 -0.06 -7.02 -0.03
N LEU A 45 0.19 -5.70 -0.06
CA LEU A 45 -0.51 -4.81 -0.99
C LEU A 45 -0.22 -5.18 -2.44
N ALA A 46 1.06 -5.41 -2.77
CA ALA A 46 1.49 -5.81 -4.11
C ALA A 46 0.87 -7.15 -4.53
N GLU A 47 0.88 -8.14 -3.64
CA GLU A 47 0.21 -9.43 -3.86
C GLU A 47 -1.30 -9.25 -4.07
N MET A 48 -1.95 -8.45 -3.21
CA MET A 48 -3.37 -8.16 -3.32
C MET A 48 -3.68 -7.55 -4.68
N LEU A 49 -2.92 -6.58 -5.16
CA LEU A 49 -3.16 -5.92 -6.44
C LEU A 49 -2.63 -6.68 -7.66
N GLY A 50 -1.83 -7.72 -7.46
CA GLY A 50 -1.27 -8.55 -8.54
C GLY A 50 -0.12 -7.89 -9.29
N MET A 51 0.69 -7.10 -8.58
CA MET A 51 1.81 -6.31 -9.14
C MET A 51 3.11 -6.56 -8.38
N GLY A 52 4.24 -6.09 -8.91
CA GLY A 52 5.53 -6.15 -8.21
C GLY A 52 5.62 -5.17 -7.04
N VAL A 53 6.51 -5.42 -6.06
CA VAL A 53 6.70 -4.50 -4.91
C VAL A 53 7.18 -3.12 -5.35
N ILE A 54 8.10 -3.05 -6.32
CA ILE A 54 8.59 -1.78 -6.87
C ILE A 54 7.49 -1.04 -7.64
N GLU A 55 6.65 -1.79 -8.36
CA GLU A 55 5.49 -1.22 -9.06
C GLU A 55 4.45 -0.69 -8.07
N ALA A 56 4.21 -1.41 -6.97
CA ALA A 56 3.32 -0.99 -5.90
C ALA A 56 3.81 0.29 -5.20
N ASP A 57 5.11 0.42 -4.98
CA ASP A 57 5.74 1.63 -4.42
C ASP A 57 5.48 2.86 -5.29
N GLN A 58 5.74 2.73 -6.59
CA GLN A 58 5.46 3.79 -7.58
C GLN A 58 3.96 4.10 -7.65
N TRP A 59 3.12 3.07 -7.70
CA TRP A 59 1.66 3.18 -7.77
C TRP A 59 1.05 3.91 -6.57
N LEU A 60 1.60 3.69 -5.36
CA LEU A 60 1.25 4.42 -4.14
C LEU A 60 1.70 5.88 -4.21
N GLY A 61 2.93 6.12 -4.69
CA GLY A 61 3.49 7.45 -4.88
C GLY A 61 2.66 8.33 -5.82
N GLU A 62 2.23 7.78 -6.96
CA GLU A 62 1.33 8.45 -7.92
C GLU A 62 -0.02 8.85 -7.30
N ARG A 63 -0.44 8.15 -6.25
CA ARG A 63 -1.70 8.39 -5.51
C ARG A 63 -1.51 9.23 -4.25
N GLY A 64 -0.29 9.71 -3.99
CA GLY A 64 0.02 10.51 -2.80
C GLY A 64 -0.12 9.73 -1.50
N VAL A 65 -0.02 8.39 -1.53
CA VAL A 65 -0.03 7.58 -0.32
C VAL A 65 1.39 7.56 0.23
N PRO A 66 1.66 8.14 1.42
CA PRO A 66 3.00 8.19 1.97
C PRO A 66 3.47 6.78 2.34
N LEU A 67 4.77 6.55 2.19
CA LEU A 67 5.39 5.33 2.70
C LEU A 67 5.28 5.29 4.22
N LEU A 68 5.03 4.10 4.74
CA LEU A 68 5.18 3.82 6.18
C LEU A 68 6.67 3.68 6.55
N TYR A 69 7.43 4.73 6.27
CA TYR A 69 8.85 4.81 6.55
C TYR A 69 9.15 6.14 7.21
N THR A 70 9.61 6.08 8.46
CA THR A 70 9.86 7.25 9.30
C THR A 70 11.35 7.61 9.31
N PRO A 71 11.71 8.85 9.68
CA PRO A 71 13.11 9.20 9.95
C PRO A 71 13.76 8.28 11.00
N GLU A 72 13.00 7.82 11.99
CA GLU A 72 13.46 6.88 13.01
C GLU A 72 13.81 5.50 12.43
N ASP A 73 13.07 5.06 11.41
CA ASP A 73 13.40 3.84 10.65
C ASP A 73 14.71 4.02 9.91
N LEU A 74 14.93 5.19 9.28
CA LEU A 74 16.21 5.51 8.63
C LEU A 74 17.38 5.51 9.61
N ASP A 75 17.21 6.12 10.78
CA ASP A 75 18.26 6.14 11.81
C ASP A 75 18.54 4.74 12.36
N LYS A 76 17.53 3.88 12.44
CA LYS A 76 17.69 2.48 12.79
C LYS A 76 18.45 1.72 11.71
N ASP A 77 18.10 1.90 10.44
CA ASP A 77 18.78 1.26 9.32
C ASP A 77 20.25 1.68 9.23
N ARG A 78 20.54 2.97 9.42
CA ARG A 78 21.91 3.48 9.50
C ARG A 78 22.72 2.82 10.62
N ARG A 79 22.14 2.63 11.80
CA ARG A 79 22.79 1.94 12.92
C ARG A 79 23.00 0.46 12.62
N ASN A 80 21.99 -0.23 12.09
CA ASN A 80 22.11 -1.63 11.70
C ASN A 80 23.24 -1.84 10.68
N LEU A 81 23.34 -0.96 9.68
CA LEU A 81 24.40 -1.01 8.68
C LEU A 81 25.78 -0.72 9.28
N ALA A 82 25.88 0.20 10.24
CA ALA A 82 27.12 0.47 10.98
C ALA A 82 27.65 -0.76 11.72
N GLU A 83 26.76 -1.49 12.38
CA GLU A 83 27.10 -2.69 13.15
C GLU A 83 27.49 -3.86 12.24
N LEU A 84 26.83 -4.01 11.10
CA LEU A 84 27.08 -5.10 10.15
C LEU A 84 28.32 -4.87 9.27
N PHE A 85 28.64 -3.60 8.95
CA PHE A 85 29.71 -3.24 8.02
C PHE A 85 30.65 -2.16 8.59
N PRO A 86 31.37 -2.43 9.69
CA PRO A 86 32.20 -1.42 10.36
C PRO A 86 33.34 -0.90 9.49
N GLU A 87 33.84 -1.69 8.54
CA GLU A 87 34.89 -1.31 7.58
C GLU A 87 34.45 -0.32 6.50
N VAL A 88 33.14 -0.19 6.23
CA VAL A 88 32.59 0.70 5.18
C VAL A 88 32.41 2.14 5.69
N GLN A 89 32.57 2.38 7.00
CA GLN A 89 32.38 3.69 7.62
C GLN A 89 33.62 4.62 7.63
N ARG A 90 34.68 4.30 6.88
CA ARG A 90 35.86 5.18 6.75
C ARG A 90 35.75 6.17 5.60
#